data_AF-A0A5A8AN21-F1
#
_entry.id   AF-A0A5A8AN21-F1
#
_cell.length_a   1.000
_cell.length_b   1.000
_cell.length_c   1.000
_cell.angle_alpha   90.00
_cell.angle_beta   90.00
_cell.angle_gamma   90.00
#
_symmetry.space_group_name_H-M   'P 1'
#
loop_
_entity.id
_entity.type
_entity.pdbx_description
1 polymer ?
#
loop_
_entity_poly.entity_id
_entity_poly.type
_entity_poly.pdbx_seq_one_letter_code
_entity_poly.pdbx_strand_id
1 'polypeptide(L)' 'MNYQEALKHKKESEQNADESVAKLFHIVITPSNTDESAKFIEDFLKSPESFNDESCKQYSSDGNYEVVSFKKETGDH' A
#
# COMPACT_ATOMS: atom_id res chain seq x y z
N MET A 1 12.62 -2.10 -2.41
CA MET A 1 12.43 -3.29 -3.28
C MET A 1 11.80 -2.86 -4.60
N ASN A 2 11.92 -3.60 -5.70
CA ASN A 2 11.28 -3.22 -6.97
C ASN A 2 9.77 -3.44 -6.92
N TYR A 3 9.02 -2.78 -7.80
CA TYR A 3 7.55 -2.90 -7.85
C TYR A 3 7.05 -4.35 -7.96
N GLN A 4 7.71 -5.18 -8.79
CA GLN A 4 7.34 -6.59 -8.91
C GLN A 4 7.57 -7.38 -7.63
N GLU A 5 8.66 -7.11 -6.91
CA GLU A 5 8.95 -7.75 -5.63
C GLU A 5 7.92 -7.31 -4.57
N ALA A 6 7.57 -6.02 -4.55
CA ALA A 6 6.54 -5.49 -3.66
C ALA A 6 5.16 -6.09 -3.96
N LEU A 7 4.79 -6.23 -5.24
CA LEU A 7 3.56 -6.92 -5.65
C LEU A 7 3.51 -8.36 -5.18
N LYS A 8 4.62 -9.08 -5.34
CA LYS A 8 4.73 -10.47 -4.90
C LYS A 8 4.60 -10.55 -3.38
N HIS A 9 5.33 -9.71 -2.66
CA HIS A 9 5.30 -9.67 -1.19
C HIS A 9 3.93 -9.27 -0.64
N LYS A 10 3.26 -8.29 -1.26
CA LYS A 10 1.87 -7.92 -0.95
C LYS A 10 0.96 -9.13 -1.12
N LYS A 11 1.02 -9.80 -2.28
CA LYS A 11 0.16 -10.96 -2.57
C LYS A 11 0.42 -12.11 -1.61
N GLU A 12 1.68 -12.41 -1.30
CA GLU A 12 2.03 -13.40 -0.29
C GLU A 12 1.50 -13.02 1.09
N SER A 13 1.56 -11.74 1.46
CA SER A 13 0.98 -11.24 2.72
C SER A 13 -0.54 -11.38 2.73
N GLU A 14 -1.23 -11.05 1.64
CA GLU A 14 -2.68 -11.23 1.51
C GLU A 14 -3.09 -12.71 1.55
N GLN A 15 -2.29 -13.61 0.97
CA GLN A 15 -2.55 -15.04 0.98
C GLN A 15 -2.25 -15.71 2.33
N ASN A 16 -1.26 -15.23 3.07
CA ASN A 16 -0.93 -15.72 4.42
C ASN A 16 -1.75 -15.04 5.52
N ALA A 17 -2.29 -13.85 5.25
CA ALA A 17 -3.17 -13.17 6.17
C ALA A 17 -4.51 -13.89 6.26
N ASP A 18 -4.94 -14.17 7.49
CA ASP A 18 -6.32 -14.56 7.77
C ASP A 18 -7.30 -13.56 7.15
N GLU A 19 -8.44 -14.02 6.66
CA GLU A 19 -9.46 -13.16 6.04
C GLU A 19 -9.84 -11.97 6.94
N SER A 20 -9.87 -12.19 8.25
CA SER A 20 -10.12 -11.14 9.24
C SER A 20 -9.03 -10.07 9.22
N VAL A 21 -7.75 -10.46 9.13
CA VAL A 21 -6.62 -9.54 9.04
C VAL A 21 -6.60 -8.82 7.68
N ALA A 22 -6.82 -9.53 6.57
CA ALA A 22 -6.89 -8.92 5.24
C ALA A 22 -8.06 -7.91 5.11
N LYS A 23 -9.16 -8.15 5.84
CA LYS A 23 -10.29 -7.20 5.95
C LYS A 23 -9.96 -6.02 6.85
N LEU A 24 -9.14 -6.20 7.89
CA LEU A 24 -8.77 -5.16 8.86
C LEU A 24 -7.57 -4.29 8.45
N PHE A 25 -6.74 -4.72 7.49
CA PHE A 25 -5.54 -3.97 7.08
C PHE A 25 -5.52 -3.71 5.56
N HIS A 26 -5.25 -2.46 5.17
CA HIS A 26 -4.90 -2.11 3.79
C HIS A 26 -3.41 -2.41 3.60
N ILE A 27 -3.13 -3.42 2.77
CA ILE A 27 -1.77 -3.72 2.31
C ILE A 27 -1.61 -3.00 0.97
N VAL A 28 -0.75 -1.98 0.95
CA VAL A 28 -0.50 -1.17 -0.25
C VAL A 28 0.99 -1.06 -0.52
N ILE A 29 1.31 -0.79 -1.78
CA ILE A 29 2.68 -0.56 -2.22
C ILE A 29 2.89 0.94 -2.27
N THR A 30 3.91 1.41 -1.56
CA THR A 30 4.31 2.82 -1.55
C THR A 30 5.72 2.95 -2.08
N PRO A 31 6.14 4.13 -2.53
CA PRO A 31 7.57 4.42 -2.73
C PRO A 31 8.36 4.10 -1.45
N SER A 32 9.63 3.70 -1.56
CA SER A 32 10.49 3.54 -0.38
C SER A 32 10.93 4.88 0.22
N ASN A 33 10.81 5.97 -0.52
CA ASN A 33 11.21 7.28 -0.02
C ASN A 33 10.15 7.84 0.93
N THR A 34 10.55 8.23 2.15
CA THR A 34 9.64 8.69 3.21
C THR A 34 8.74 9.85 2.79
N ASP A 35 9.26 10.84 2.06
CA ASP A 35 8.46 11.99 1.61
C ASP A 35 7.43 11.61 0.53
N GLU A 36 7.80 10.67 -0.35
CA GLU A 36 6.94 10.23 -1.45
C GLU A 36 5.88 9.26 -0.94
N SER A 37 6.25 8.37 -0.01
CA SER A 37 5.34 7.45 0.66
C SER A 37 4.34 8.19 1.55
N ALA A 38 4.78 9.18 2.32
CA ALA A 38 3.88 9.99 3.13
C ALA A 38 2.82 10.69 2.25
N LYS A 39 3.23 11.34 1.15
CA LYS A 39 2.30 11.97 0.20
C LYS A 39 1.35 10.97 -0.42
N PHE A 40 1.85 9.82 -0.88
CA PHE A 40 1.02 8.78 -1.45
C PHE A 40 -0.01 8.27 -0.45
N ILE A 41 0.40 7.97 0.79
CA ILE A 41 -0.51 7.50 1.84
C ILE A 41 -1.56 8.57 2.17
N GLU A 42 -1.17 9.84 2.26
CA GLU A 42 -2.12 10.94 2.53
C GLU A 42 -3.17 11.08 1.41
N ASP A 43 -2.74 10.99 0.16
CA ASP A 43 -3.62 11.11 -1.01
C ASP A 43 -4.50 9.84 -1.17
N PHE A 44 -3.91 8.67 -0.90
CA PHE A 44 -4.62 7.40 -0.82
C PHE A 44 -5.69 7.44 0.28
N LEU A 45 -5.41 7.98 1.46
CA LEU A 45 -6.40 8.09 2.53
C LEU A 45 -7.54 9.06 2.18
N LYS A 46 -7.26 10.10 1.37
CA LYS A 46 -8.29 11.03 0.89
C LYS A 46 -9.19 10.42 -0.18
N SER A 47 -8.62 9.61 -1.08
CA SER A 47 -9.33 9.06 -2.25
C SER A 47 -8.89 7.63 -2.59
N PRO A 48 -9.04 6.63 -1.69
CA PRO A 48 -8.44 5.31 -1.86
C PRO A 48 -8.96 4.58 -3.10
N GLU A 49 -10.21 4.84 -3.46
CA GLU A 49 -10.90 4.33 -4.66
C GLU A 49 -10.38 4.89 -5.98
N SER A 50 -9.67 6.03 -5.96
CA SER A 50 -8.99 6.60 -7.14
C SER A 50 -7.55 6.10 -7.30
N PHE A 51 -7.00 5.43 -6.29
CA PHE A 51 -5.62 4.97 -6.27
C PHE A 51 -5.53 3.48 -6.64
N ASN A 52 -4.79 3.18 -7.70
CA ASN A 52 -4.45 1.81 -8.09
C ASN A 52 -3.02 1.48 -7.64
N ASP A 53 -2.69 0.19 -7.62
CA ASP A 53 -1.31 -0.28 -7.32
C ASP A 53 -0.27 0.35 -8.25
N GLU A 54 -0.64 0.75 -9.47
CA GLU A 54 0.27 1.41 -10.41
C GLU A 54 0.43 2.91 -10.17
N SER A 55 -0.50 3.55 -9.46
CA SER A 55 -0.42 4.98 -9.14
C SER A 55 0.83 5.27 -8.31
N CYS A 56 1.26 4.34 -7.45
CA CYS A 56 2.46 4.50 -6.63
C CYS A 56 3.74 4.65 -7.47
N LYS A 57 3.76 4.14 -8.71
CA LYS A 57 4.91 4.29 -9.63
C LYS A 57 5.14 5.73 -10.03
N GLN A 58 4.07 6.53 -10.12
CA GLN A 58 4.18 7.95 -10.47
C GLN A 58 4.80 8.77 -9.33
N TYR A 59 4.73 8.27 -8.09
CA TYR A 59 5.29 8.90 -6.92
C TYR A 59 6.71 8.42 -6.62
N SER A 60 7.20 7.35 -7.25
CA SER A 60 8.54 6.81 -6.99
C SER A 60 9.54 7.35 -8.00
N SER A 61 10.42 8.24 -7.56
CA SER A 61 11.47 8.80 -8.42
C SER A 61 12.66 7.84 -8.63
N ASP A 62 12.89 6.94 -7.67
CA ASP A 62 14.06 6.06 -7.62
C ASP A 62 13.74 4.61 -8.05
N GLY A 63 12.47 4.31 -8.35
CA GLY A 63 12.02 2.96 -8.69
C GLY A 63 12.05 1.98 -7.51
N ASN A 64 12.24 2.50 -6.30
CA ASN A 64 12.20 1.74 -5.06
C ASN A 64 10.83 1.87 -4.38
N TYR A 65 10.33 0.73 -3.92
CA TYR A 65 9.02 0.55 -3.30
C TYR A 65 9.12 -0.25 -2.02
N GLU A 66 8.12 -0.09 -1.16
CA GLU A 66 7.94 -0.80 0.09
C GLU A 66 6.48 -1.24 0.22
N VAL A 67 6.26 -2.36 0.89
CA VAL A 67 4.92 -2.85 1.23
C VAL A 67 4.62 -2.38 2.64
N VAL A 68 3.60 -1.55 2.77
CA VAL A 68 3.12 -1.08 4.07
C VAL A 68 1.73 -1.64 4.31
N SER A 69 1.48 -2.01 5.56
CA SER A 69 0.16 -2.40 6.02
C SER A 69 -0.30 -1.43 7.09
N PHE A 70 -1.44 -0.79 6.86
CA PHE A 70 -2.07 0.05 7.88
C PHE A 70 -3.49 -0.42 8.11
N LYS A 71 -3.96 -0.24 9.34
CA LYS A 71 -5.30 -0.66 9.73
C LYS A 71 -6.31 0.11 8.87
N LYS A 72 -7.20 -0.59 8.17
CA LYS A 72 -8.37 0.05 7.58
C LYS A 72 -9.13 0.63 8.75
N GLU A 73 -9.42 1.92 8.71
CA GLU A 73 -10.37 2.50 9.64
C GLU A 73 -11.73 1.89 9.30
N THR A 74 -11.99 0.72 9.88
CA THR A 74 -13.31 0.11 9.86
C THR A 74 -14.04 0.95 10.88
N GLY A 75 -14.88 1.87 10.41
CA GLY A 75 -15.70 2.71 11.28
C GLY A 75 -16.38 1.83 12.31
N ASP A 76 -15.86 1.86 13.53
CA ASP A 76 -16.56 1.41 14.72
C ASP A 76 -17.54 2.55 15.02
N HIS A 77 -18.79 2.33 14.61
CA HIS A 77 -19.94 3.20 14.83
C HIS A 77 -20.40 3.09 16.28
#